data_AF-A0AAU2AYS8-F1
#
_entry.id   AF-A0AAU2AYS8-F1
#
_cell.length_a   1.000
_cell.length_b   1.000
_cell.length_c   1.000
_cell.angle_alpha   90.00
_cell.angle_beta   90.00
_cell.angle_gamma   90.00
#
_symmetry.space_group_name_H-M   'P 1'
#
loop_
_entity.id
_entity.type
_entity.pdbx_description
1 polymer ?
#
loop_
_entity_poly.entity_id
_entity_poly.type
_entity_poly.pdbx_seq_one_letter_code
_entity_poly.pdbx_strand_id
1 'polypeptide(L)'
;MSSDLGSSEPDSPALDSRALDPAALDSPALGRAEAGTAALERLSAGTLAWLGQNLDHFDPYSVRARSSAHGKAKAALELALLCHCSARLDTGDDVRLGKATALVRTLWQHPDFPRLLTAEPRYAAQYRLVYAALAPDGIDRTPCRAALAGLTDDDLSPRGKSAYQRLELRYYADKAGVRHTLEPYEELARQNVLVTLSRAVRERTARERSSPDDAAPATEAPATGAPVTVPEAYAVTHSAFYLSDFGRSRPVLTAEESAAAAELVSPLLEHCVRHDWWDLAAELLMTQVCLGLDPLSTPAGLAAVDCLARAQRPDGAIPGRSAATAGTEAPAAPAVPAAPAVPAAPAPSATPATMPPTAAGPADGYFEKAYHTTLVTALMSLLVSSARAS
;
A
#
# COMPACT_ATOMS: atom_id res chain seq x y z
N MET A 1 -22.09 -76.29 -17.60
CA MET A 1 -20.95 -76.20 -16.66
C MET A 1 -20.71 -74.71 -16.48
N SER A 2 -21.32 -74.05 -15.48
CA SER A 2 -20.78 -73.85 -14.11
C SER A 2 -19.35 -73.29 -14.20
N SER A 3 -19.03 -72.10 -13.71
CA SER A 3 -19.36 -71.50 -12.40
C SER A 3 -19.24 -69.96 -12.51
N ASP A 4 -20.10 -69.16 -11.89
CA ASP A 4 -20.09 -68.72 -10.48
C ASP A 4 -18.81 -67.95 -10.09
N LEU A 5 -18.87 -66.61 -10.15
CA LEU A 5 -17.96 -65.70 -9.46
C LEU A 5 -18.76 -64.50 -8.94
N GLY A 6 -18.76 -64.38 -7.62
CA GLY A 6 -19.64 -63.52 -6.83
C GLY A 6 -19.33 -62.04 -6.92
N SER A 7 -20.41 -61.27 -6.75
CA SER A 7 -20.43 -59.85 -6.48
C SER A 7 -20.00 -59.58 -5.03
N SER A 8 -18.98 -58.74 -4.85
CA SER A 8 -18.67 -58.09 -3.57
C SER A 8 -18.94 -56.61 -3.72
N GLU A 9 -20.07 -56.15 -3.19
CA GLU A 9 -20.33 -54.72 -2.93
C GLU A 9 -19.42 -54.23 -1.79
N PRO A 10 -18.84 -53.03 -1.87
CA PRO A 10 -18.20 -52.40 -0.72
C PRO A 10 -19.25 -51.73 0.17
N ASP A 11 -19.21 -52.06 1.46
CA ASP A 11 -19.93 -51.41 2.56
C ASP A 11 -19.83 -49.88 2.46
N SER A 12 -20.97 -49.22 2.29
CA SER A 12 -21.10 -47.78 2.47
C SER A 12 -21.08 -47.44 3.96
N PRO A 13 -20.15 -46.60 4.45
CA PRO A 13 -20.18 -46.16 5.83
C PRO A 13 -21.40 -45.26 6.03
N ALA A 14 -22.24 -45.63 6.99
CA ALA A 14 -23.35 -44.79 7.46
C ALA A 14 -22.81 -43.42 7.86
N LEU A 15 -23.31 -42.38 7.18
CA LEU A 15 -23.08 -40.98 7.56
C LEU A 15 -23.73 -40.75 8.92
N ASP A 16 -22.89 -40.69 9.96
CA ASP A 16 -23.26 -40.29 11.30
C ASP A 16 -23.73 -38.83 11.26
N SER A 17 -25.05 -38.64 11.22
CA SER A 17 -25.73 -37.35 11.33
C SER A 17 -25.63 -36.86 12.78
N ARG A 18 -24.41 -36.56 13.23
CA ARG A 18 -24.21 -35.76 14.43
C ARG A 18 -24.76 -34.37 14.15
N ALA A 19 -25.88 -34.08 14.79
CA ALA A 19 -26.43 -32.74 14.89
C ALA A 19 -25.30 -31.77 15.23
N LEU A 20 -25.06 -30.82 14.32
CA LEU A 20 -24.17 -29.69 14.57
C LEU A 20 -24.63 -29.03 15.87
N ASP A 21 -23.74 -29.00 16.85
CA ASP A 21 -24.00 -28.41 18.15
C ASP A 21 -24.37 -26.92 17.96
N PRO A 22 -25.61 -26.51 18.24
CA PRO A 22 -26.04 -25.12 18.06
C PRO A 22 -25.27 -24.15 18.98
N ALA A 23 -24.56 -24.63 20.00
CA ALA A 23 -23.70 -23.81 20.86
C ALA A 23 -22.38 -23.38 20.18
N ALA A 24 -21.96 -24.03 19.09
CA ALA A 24 -20.76 -23.63 18.33
C ALA A 24 -20.97 -22.36 17.47
N LEU A 25 -22.22 -21.95 17.25
CA LEU A 25 -22.58 -20.77 16.46
C LEU A 25 -22.54 -19.45 17.27
N ASP A 26 -22.53 -19.53 18.61
CA ASP A 26 -22.41 -18.36 19.51
C ASP A 26 -20.94 -18.06 19.91
N SER A 27 -19.99 -18.41 19.04
CA SER A 27 -18.56 -18.25 19.34
C SER A 27 -18.12 -16.78 19.22
N PRO A 28 -17.48 -16.20 20.24
CA PRO A 28 -16.93 -14.84 20.19
C PRO A 28 -15.83 -14.64 19.14
N ALA A 29 -15.36 -15.72 18.49
CA ALA A 29 -14.48 -15.63 17.32
C ALA A 29 -15.24 -15.25 16.04
N LEU A 30 -16.44 -15.81 15.83
CA LEU A 30 -17.28 -15.51 14.65
C LEU A 30 -17.71 -14.05 14.67
N GLY A 31 -18.24 -13.58 15.81
CA GLY A 31 -18.64 -12.17 15.96
C GLY A 31 -17.49 -11.17 15.75
N ARG A 32 -16.24 -11.56 16.06
CA ARG A 32 -15.07 -10.72 15.78
C ARG A 32 -14.70 -10.67 14.30
N ALA A 33 -14.79 -11.79 13.60
CA ALA A 33 -14.53 -11.84 12.16
C ALA A 33 -15.58 -11.06 11.35
N GLU A 34 -16.85 -11.14 11.76
CA GLU A 34 -17.95 -10.35 11.19
C GLU A 34 -17.76 -8.85 11.44
N ALA A 35 -17.43 -8.47 12.69
CA ALA A 35 -17.12 -7.07 13.02
C ALA A 35 -15.92 -6.54 12.21
N GLY A 36 -14.87 -7.35 12.04
CA GLY A 36 -13.72 -7.04 11.21
C GLY A 36 -14.08 -6.86 9.74
N THR A 37 -14.95 -7.71 9.20
CA THR A 37 -15.47 -7.59 7.83
C THR A 37 -16.25 -6.29 7.65
N ALA A 38 -17.16 -5.98 8.56
CA ALA A 38 -17.92 -4.72 8.54
C ALA A 38 -17.00 -3.48 8.70
N ALA A 39 -15.92 -3.57 9.48
CA ALA A 39 -14.93 -2.50 9.59
C ALA A 39 -14.14 -2.30 8.28
N LEU A 40 -13.77 -3.38 7.61
CA LEU A 40 -13.09 -3.35 6.31
C LEU A 40 -13.96 -2.72 5.22
N GLU A 41 -15.25 -3.08 5.17
CA GLU A 41 -16.22 -2.49 4.24
C GLU A 41 -16.36 -0.97 4.47
N ARG A 42 -16.47 -0.53 5.74
CA ARG A 42 -16.51 0.89 6.07
C ARG A 42 -15.24 1.62 5.64
N LEU A 43 -14.06 1.03 5.90
CA LEU A 43 -12.78 1.58 5.46
C LEU A 43 -12.74 1.76 3.95
N SER A 44 -13.12 0.73 3.20
CA SER A 44 -13.17 0.77 1.74
C SER A 44 -14.13 1.86 1.24
N ALA A 45 -15.38 1.86 1.73
CA ALA A 45 -16.38 2.82 1.33
C ALA A 45 -15.96 4.27 1.62
N GLY A 46 -15.39 4.53 2.80
CA GLY A 46 -14.91 5.84 3.22
C GLY A 46 -13.71 6.32 2.39
N THR A 47 -12.66 5.50 2.25
CA THR A 47 -11.46 5.91 1.50
C THR A 47 -11.75 6.13 0.01
N LEU A 48 -12.64 5.34 -0.60
CA LEU A 48 -13.09 5.56 -1.97
C LEU A 48 -13.97 6.80 -2.10
N ALA A 49 -14.85 7.08 -1.13
CA ALA A 49 -15.62 8.31 -1.09
C ALA A 49 -14.71 9.54 -1.01
N TRP A 50 -13.70 9.51 -0.14
CA TRP A 50 -12.69 10.55 -0.03
C TRP A 50 -11.94 10.75 -1.35
N LEU A 51 -11.48 9.65 -1.98
CA LEU A 51 -10.81 9.69 -3.28
C LEU A 51 -11.68 10.42 -4.31
N GLY A 52 -12.95 10.02 -4.44
CA GLY A 52 -13.88 10.62 -5.40
C GLY A 52 -14.09 12.13 -5.21
N GLN A 53 -14.03 12.62 -3.97
CA GLN A 53 -14.15 14.05 -3.64
C GLN A 53 -12.86 14.84 -3.89
N ASN A 54 -11.71 14.17 -3.87
CA ASN A 54 -10.38 14.79 -3.93
C ASN A 54 -9.62 14.54 -5.24
N LEU A 55 -10.27 13.99 -6.28
CA LEU A 55 -9.62 13.69 -7.57
C LEU A 55 -8.91 14.89 -8.20
N ASP A 56 -9.45 16.11 -8.06
CA ASP A 56 -8.85 17.33 -8.59
C ASP A 56 -7.45 17.62 -8.02
N HIS A 57 -7.13 17.12 -6.82
CA HIS A 57 -5.81 17.30 -6.21
C HIS A 57 -4.74 16.36 -6.79
N PHE A 58 -5.17 15.26 -7.44
CA PHE A 58 -4.27 14.35 -8.17
C PHE A 58 -3.97 14.83 -9.59
N ASP A 59 -4.74 15.77 -10.13
CA ASP A 59 -4.42 16.42 -11.40
C ASP A 59 -3.36 17.52 -11.18
N PRO A 60 -2.10 17.32 -11.62
CA PRO A 60 -1.04 18.30 -11.41
C PRO A 60 -1.26 19.63 -12.14
N TYR A 61 -2.19 19.68 -13.10
CA TYR A 61 -2.57 20.87 -13.89
C TYR A 61 -3.81 21.57 -13.36
N SER A 62 -4.49 20.99 -12.38
CA SER A 62 -5.62 21.63 -11.70
C SER A 62 -5.15 22.86 -10.94
N VAL A 63 -6.02 23.89 -10.90
CA VAL A 63 -5.81 25.12 -10.12
C VAL A 63 -5.67 24.83 -8.62
N ARG A 64 -6.15 23.67 -8.17
CA ARG A 64 -6.08 23.18 -6.79
C ARG A 64 -4.78 22.44 -6.47
N ALA A 65 -3.95 22.12 -7.47
CA ALA A 65 -2.69 21.42 -7.25
C ALA A 65 -1.59 22.40 -6.83
N ARG A 66 -1.37 22.54 -5.52
CA ARG A 66 -0.38 23.46 -4.94
C ARG A 66 0.92 22.80 -4.45
N SER A 67 1.13 21.53 -4.79
CA SER A 67 2.35 20.80 -4.42
C SER A 67 3.57 21.12 -5.29
N SER A 68 4.75 20.79 -4.80
CA SER A 68 5.97 20.76 -5.61
C SER A 68 5.80 19.86 -6.84
N ALA A 69 6.57 20.10 -7.91
CA ALA A 69 6.50 19.27 -9.12
C ALA A 69 6.72 17.77 -8.82
N HIS A 70 7.63 17.46 -7.89
CA HIS A 70 7.85 16.10 -7.38
C HIS A 70 6.60 15.54 -6.69
N GLY A 71 5.99 16.28 -5.75
CA GLY A 71 4.78 15.83 -5.05
C GLY A 71 3.60 15.59 -6.01
N LYS A 72 3.46 16.45 -7.02
CA LYS A 72 2.49 16.31 -8.10
C LYS A 72 2.68 15.02 -8.91
N ALA A 73 3.90 14.73 -9.36
CA ALA A 73 4.19 13.50 -10.07
C ALA A 73 3.93 12.27 -9.20
N LYS A 74 4.38 12.31 -7.94
CA LYS A 74 4.20 11.20 -6.98
C LYS A 74 2.72 10.86 -6.77
N ALA A 75 1.88 11.85 -6.49
CA ALA A 75 0.45 11.63 -6.25
C ALA A 75 -0.23 10.97 -7.46
N ALA A 76 0.08 11.44 -8.68
CA ALA A 76 -0.46 10.85 -9.90
C ALA A 76 0.01 9.40 -10.13
N LEU A 77 1.28 9.09 -9.84
CA LEU A 77 1.81 7.72 -9.95
C LEU A 77 1.20 6.78 -8.91
N GLU A 78 0.97 7.24 -7.67
CA GLU A 78 0.29 6.44 -6.64
C GLU A 78 -1.18 6.20 -6.98
N LEU A 79 -1.88 7.19 -7.54
CA LEU A 79 -3.24 7.00 -8.06
C LEU A 79 -3.26 5.98 -9.20
N ALA A 80 -2.29 6.03 -10.11
CA ALA A 80 -2.16 5.05 -11.18
C ALA A 80 -1.89 3.64 -10.65
N LEU A 81 -1.11 3.50 -9.57
CA LEU A 81 -0.89 2.20 -8.92
C LEU A 81 -2.18 1.63 -8.32
N LEU A 82 -2.97 2.45 -7.62
CA LEU A 82 -4.29 2.04 -7.12
C LEU A 82 -5.21 1.60 -8.27
N CYS A 83 -5.32 2.38 -9.33
CA CYS A 83 -6.15 2.05 -10.50
C CYS A 83 -5.67 0.76 -11.17
N HIS A 84 -4.35 0.60 -11.30
CA HIS A 84 -3.74 -0.58 -11.90
C HIS A 84 -4.03 -1.86 -11.11
N CYS A 85 -3.92 -1.80 -9.78
CA CYS A 85 -4.19 -2.96 -8.93
C CYS A 85 -5.70 -3.26 -8.87
N SER A 86 -6.55 -2.24 -8.68
CA SER A 86 -8.01 -2.42 -8.59
C SER A 86 -8.64 -2.97 -9.88
N ALA A 87 -8.11 -2.63 -11.06
CA ALA A 87 -8.59 -3.16 -12.34
C ALA A 87 -8.43 -4.70 -12.49
N ARG A 88 -7.68 -5.34 -11.60
CA ARG A 88 -7.47 -6.80 -11.58
C ARG A 88 -8.37 -7.51 -10.57
N LEU A 89 -9.07 -6.75 -9.74
CA LEU A 89 -9.94 -7.24 -8.68
C LEU A 89 -11.39 -7.13 -9.13
N ASP A 90 -12.26 -8.02 -8.66
CA ASP A 90 -13.71 -7.89 -8.87
C ASP A 90 -14.27 -6.84 -7.89
N THR A 91 -14.10 -5.58 -8.27
CA THR A 91 -14.57 -4.42 -7.49
C THR A 91 -15.96 -3.93 -7.91
N GLY A 92 -16.60 -4.64 -8.85
CA GLY A 92 -17.81 -4.17 -9.54
C GLY A 92 -17.60 -2.86 -10.28
N ASP A 93 -18.70 -2.20 -10.65
CA ASP A 93 -18.70 -0.92 -11.37
C ASP A 93 -18.61 0.28 -10.40
N ASP A 94 -17.60 0.32 -9.52
CA ASP A 94 -17.43 1.47 -8.63
C ASP A 94 -17.10 2.74 -9.44
N VAL A 95 -18.08 3.62 -9.54
CA VAL A 95 -18.02 4.87 -10.30
C VAL A 95 -16.81 5.74 -9.89
N ARG A 96 -16.36 5.66 -8.63
CA ARG A 96 -15.24 6.47 -8.12
C ARG A 96 -13.91 5.96 -8.66
N LEU A 97 -13.71 4.64 -8.70
CA LEU A 97 -12.56 4.01 -9.37
C LEU A 97 -12.59 4.23 -10.88
N GLY A 98 -13.78 4.22 -11.49
CA GLY A 98 -13.98 4.58 -12.90
C GLY A 98 -13.50 6.00 -13.20
N LYS A 99 -13.89 6.99 -12.37
CA LYS A 99 -13.43 8.38 -12.49
C LYS A 99 -11.91 8.53 -12.27
N ALA A 100 -11.36 7.85 -11.26
CA ALA A 100 -9.92 7.83 -11.01
C ALA A 100 -9.14 7.28 -12.22
N THR A 101 -9.61 6.18 -12.80
CA THR A 101 -9.01 5.57 -13.99
C THR A 101 -9.09 6.50 -15.20
N ALA A 102 -10.20 7.21 -15.37
CA ALA A 102 -10.36 8.20 -16.44
C ALA A 102 -9.39 9.40 -16.27
N LEU A 103 -9.18 9.86 -15.03
CA LEU A 103 -8.18 10.88 -14.73
C LEU A 103 -6.77 10.39 -15.10
N VAL A 104 -6.36 9.21 -14.63
CA VAL A 104 -5.05 8.61 -14.95
C VAL A 104 -4.84 8.52 -16.47
N ARG A 105 -5.86 8.06 -17.23
CA ARG A 105 -5.81 8.03 -18.70
C ARG A 105 -5.60 9.41 -19.33
N THR A 106 -6.21 10.43 -18.76
CA THR A 106 -6.07 11.83 -19.22
C THR A 106 -4.65 12.32 -18.95
N LEU A 107 -4.13 12.08 -17.75
CA LEU A 107 -2.77 12.49 -17.36
C LEU A 107 -1.69 11.82 -18.22
N TRP A 108 -1.84 10.54 -18.54
CA TRP A 108 -0.90 9.80 -19.40
C TRP A 108 -0.89 10.27 -20.85
N GLN A 109 -1.94 10.95 -21.30
CA GLN A 109 -2.03 11.56 -22.63
C GLN A 109 -1.67 13.04 -22.61
N HIS A 110 -1.45 13.64 -21.43
CA HIS A 110 -1.10 15.04 -21.33
C HIS A 110 0.36 15.26 -21.78
N PRO A 111 0.61 16.13 -22.78
CA PRO A 111 1.94 16.27 -23.39
C PRO A 111 3.03 16.73 -22.41
N ASP A 112 2.66 17.49 -21.37
CA ASP A 112 3.61 17.96 -20.35
C ASP A 112 3.86 16.97 -19.20
N PHE A 113 3.09 15.88 -19.08
CA PHE A 113 3.21 14.99 -17.92
C PHE A 113 4.59 14.34 -17.80
N PRO A 114 5.23 13.88 -18.89
CA PRO A 114 6.60 13.37 -18.83
C PRO A 114 7.63 14.36 -18.26
N ARG A 115 7.41 15.68 -18.37
CA ARG A 115 8.33 16.69 -17.83
C ARG A 115 8.32 16.70 -16.29
N LEU A 116 7.16 16.45 -15.69
CA LEU A 116 7.02 16.37 -14.23
C LEU A 116 7.83 15.20 -13.65
N LEU A 117 7.93 14.09 -14.39
CA LEU A 117 8.68 12.90 -13.97
C LEU A 117 10.17 13.19 -13.80
N THR A 118 10.69 14.17 -14.54
CA THR A 118 12.12 14.55 -14.55
C THR A 118 12.44 15.79 -13.72
N ALA A 119 11.43 16.39 -13.08
CA ALA A 119 11.59 17.64 -12.35
C ALA A 119 12.52 17.49 -11.12
N GLU A 120 12.58 16.29 -10.54
CA GLU A 120 13.52 15.94 -9.48
C GLU A 120 14.49 14.85 -9.99
N PRO A 121 15.75 15.19 -10.30
CA PRO A 121 16.72 14.27 -10.87
C PRO A 121 16.89 12.96 -10.08
N ARG A 122 16.79 13.02 -8.74
CA ARG A 122 16.96 11.85 -7.87
C ARG A 122 15.94 10.74 -8.15
N TYR A 123 14.74 11.07 -8.62
CA TYR A 123 13.66 10.11 -8.86
C TYR A 123 13.34 9.91 -10.34
N ALA A 124 14.01 10.64 -11.24
CA ALA A 124 13.63 10.70 -12.65
C ALA A 124 13.60 9.32 -13.33
N ALA A 125 14.63 8.50 -13.12
CA ALA A 125 14.70 7.15 -13.68
C ALA A 125 13.56 6.25 -13.17
N GLN A 126 13.35 6.23 -11.85
CA GLN A 126 12.29 5.45 -11.22
C GLN A 126 10.91 5.90 -11.73
N TYR A 127 10.64 7.20 -11.77
CA TYR A 127 9.35 7.73 -12.20
C TYR A 127 9.05 7.46 -13.67
N ARG A 128 10.06 7.49 -14.55
CA ARG A 128 9.90 7.08 -15.95
C ARG A 128 9.54 5.60 -16.09
N LEU A 129 10.16 4.73 -15.29
CA LEU A 129 9.83 3.31 -15.26
C LEU A 129 8.40 3.07 -14.75
N VAL A 130 8.04 3.65 -13.60
CA VAL A 130 6.68 3.54 -13.05
C VAL A 130 5.64 4.08 -14.03
N TYR A 131 5.92 5.23 -14.66
CA TYR A 131 5.06 5.84 -15.67
C TYR A 131 4.77 4.88 -16.84
N ALA A 132 5.81 4.27 -17.41
CA ALA A 132 5.63 3.32 -18.51
C ALA A 132 4.95 2.02 -18.05
N ALA A 133 5.33 1.50 -16.88
CA ALA A 133 4.82 0.25 -16.31
C ALA A 133 3.34 0.32 -15.90
N LEU A 134 2.84 1.51 -15.53
CA LEU A 134 1.46 1.72 -15.11
C LEU A 134 0.59 2.37 -16.20
N ALA A 135 1.06 2.41 -17.45
CA ALA A 135 0.32 2.96 -18.58
C ALA A 135 -1.03 2.25 -18.78
N PRO A 136 -2.17 2.97 -18.67
CA PRO A 136 -3.48 2.38 -18.90
C PRO A 136 -3.61 1.75 -20.29
N ASP A 137 -4.47 0.73 -20.41
CA ASP A 137 -4.76 0.16 -21.71
C ASP A 137 -5.53 1.13 -22.63
N GLY A 138 -5.22 1.04 -23.92
CA GLY A 138 -5.86 1.81 -24.99
C GLY A 138 -5.30 3.21 -25.23
N ILE A 139 -4.26 3.65 -24.51
CA ILE A 139 -3.63 4.97 -24.73
C ILE A 139 -2.56 4.93 -25.84
N ASP A 140 -2.22 6.08 -26.40
CA ASP A 140 -0.97 6.23 -27.17
C ASP A 140 0.24 6.05 -26.24
N ARG A 141 1.05 5.01 -26.52
CA ARG A 141 2.26 4.68 -25.76
C ARG A 141 3.52 5.42 -26.26
N THR A 142 3.41 6.31 -27.24
CA THR A 142 4.55 7.10 -27.75
C THR A 142 5.23 7.93 -26.65
N PRO A 143 4.49 8.66 -25.77
CA PRO A 143 5.11 9.37 -24.66
C PRO A 143 5.83 8.45 -23.67
N CYS A 144 5.29 7.25 -23.41
CA CYS A 144 5.94 6.25 -22.55
C CYS A 144 7.26 5.75 -23.15
N ARG A 145 7.27 5.41 -24.45
CA ARG A 145 8.49 5.01 -25.16
C ARG A 145 9.54 6.12 -25.15
N ALA A 146 9.14 7.37 -25.36
CA ALA A 146 10.04 8.52 -25.31
C ALA A 146 10.63 8.72 -23.90
N ALA A 147 9.82 8.57 -22.85
CA ALA A 147 10.29 8.63 -21.46
C ALA A 147 11.32 7.52 -21.16
N LEU A 148 11.06 6.28 -21.61
CA LEU A 148 11.97 5.15 -21.45
C LEU A 148 13.27 5.32 -22.26
N ALA A 149 13.21 5.93 -23.45
CA ALA A 149 14.41 6.22 -24.25
C ALA A 149 15.38 7.21 -23.57
N GLY A 150 14.91 7.93 -22.55
CA GLY A 150 15.74 8.80 -21.72
C GLY A 150 16.48 8.08 -20.58
N LEU A 151 16.26 6.77 -20.38
CA LEU A 151 17.00 5.96 -19.41
C LEU A 151 18.38 5.60 -19.95
N THR A 152 19.36 5.55 -19.05
CA THR A 152 20.73 5.13 -19.30
C THR A 152 21.00 3.73 -18.74
N ASP A 153 22.09 3.10 -19.17
CA ASP A 153 22.52 1.83 -18.60
C ASP A 153 22.82 1.93 -17.09
N ASP A 154 23.30 3.09 -16.63
CA ASP A 154 23.58 3.34 -15.21
C ASP A 154 22.29 3.42 -14.37
N ASP A 155 21.19 3.94 -14.95
CA ASP A 155 19.88 3.96 -14.28
C ASP A 155 19.40 2.54 -13.96
N LEU A 156 19.60 1.61 -14.90
CA LEU A 156 19.21 0.20 -14.80
C LEU A 156 20.26 -0.70 -14.12
N SER A 157 21.43 -0.15 -13.80
CA SER A 157 22.54 -0.90 -13.22
C SER A 157 22.24 -1.37 -11.79
N PRO A 158 22.58 -2.61 -11.41
CA PRO A 158 22.46 -3.08 -10.02
C PRO A 158 23.47 -2.40 -9.07
N ARG A 159 24.51 -1.74 -9.60
CA ARG A 159 25.62 -1.21 -8.79
C ARG A 159 25.14 -0.16 -7.79
N GLY A 160 25.58 -0.29 -6.54
CA GLY A 160 25.25 0.64 -5.46
C GLY A 160 23.82 0.55 -4.94
N LYS A 161 23.00 -0.38 -5.45
CA LYS A 161 21.61 -0.57 -5.04
C LYS A 161 21.47 -1.76 -4.08
N SER A 162 20.68 -1.60 -3.02
CA SER A 162 20.33 -2.70 -2.12
C SER A 162 19.50 -3.77 -2.86
N ALA A 163 19.38 -4.98 -2.29
CA ALA A 163 18.52 -6.02 -2.86
C ALA A 163 17.06 -5.56 -3.01
N TYR A 164 16.57 -4.74 -2.06
CA TYR A 164 15.27 -4.10 -2.14
C TYR A 164 15.16 -3.14 -3.35
N GLN A 165 16.12 -2.24 -3.53
CA GLN A 165 16.10 -1.29 -4.64
C GLN A 165 16.26 -1.99 -6.00
N ARG A 166 17.04 -3.07 -6.07
CA ARG A 166 17.16 -3.90 -7.28
C ARG A 166 15.85 -4.63 -7.60
N LEU A 167 15.15 -5.14 -6.59
CA LEU A 167 13.83 -5.77 -6.75
C LEU A 167 12.78 -4.79 -7.28
N GLU A 168 12.71 -3.59 -6.71
CA GLU A 168 11.80 -2.54 -7.20
C GLU A 168 12.11 -2.16 -8.66
N LEU A 169 13.39 -1.94 -8.95
CA LEU A 169 13.85 -1.60 -10.30
C LEU A 169 13.49 -2.68 -11.31
N ARG A 170 13.72 -3.96 -10.96
CA ARG A 170 13.36 -5.10 -11.79
C ARG A 170 11.86 -5.16 -12.01
N TYR A 171 11.06 -5.04 -10.95
CA TYR A 171 9.60 -5.09 -11.03
C TYR A 171 9.04 -4.10 -12.06
N TYR A 172 9.45 -2.83 -12.00
CA TYR A 172 8.96 -1.84 -12.95
C TYR A 172 9.60 -1.97 -14.34
N ALA A 173 10.85 -2.43 -14.45
CA ALA A 173 11.50 -2.65 -15.74
C ALA A 173 10.86 -3.81 -16.52
N ASP A 174 10.64 -4.96 -15.87
CA ASP A 174 9.92 -6.11 -16.44
C ASP A 174 8.52 -5.68 -16.90
N LYS A 175 7.79 -4.94 -16.06
CA LYS A 175 6.44 -4.47 -16.35
C LYS A 175 6.38 -3.41 -17.46
N ALA A 176 7.41 -2.56 -17.58
CA ALA A 176 7.54 -1.59 -18.66
C ALA A 176 8.08 -2.22 -19.97
N GLY A 177 8.48 -3.50 -19.97
CA GLY A 177 9.09 -4.17 -21.11
C GLY A 177 10.50 -3.68 -21.44
N VAL A 178 11.22 -3.16 -20.43
CA VAL A 178 12.59 -2.64 -20.58
C VAL A 178 13.59 -3.78 -20.36
N ARG A 179 14.53 -3.94 -21.29
CA ARG A 179 15.62 -4.91 -21.13
C ARG A 179 16.59 -4.45 -20.04
N HIS A 180 17.00 -5.37 -19.17
CA HIS A 180 17.95 -5.11 -18.09
C HIS A 180 18.80 -6.35 -17.78
N THR A 181 19.79 -6.19 -16.90
CA THR A 181 20.70 -7.25 -16.45
C THR A 181 20.51 -7.63 -14.97
N LEU A 182 19.43 -7.15 -14.33
CA LEU A 182 19.09 -7.45 -12.95
C LEU A 182 18.88 -8.96 -12.70
N GLU A 183 19.25 -9.40 -11.51
CA GLU A 183 19.24 -10.80 -11.08
C GLU A 183 17.82 -11.38 -11.01
N PRO A 184 17.61 -12.69 -11.27
CA PRO A 184 16.31 -13.36 -11.16
C PRO A 184 15.58 -13.07 -9.85
N TYR A 185 14.24 -13.08 -9.88
CA TYR A 185 13.43 -12.78 -8.70
C TYR A 185 13.75 -13.71 -7.52
N GLU A 186 14.03 -14.99 -7.78
CA GLU A 186 14.38 -15.98 -6.76
C GLU A 186 15.72 -15.64 -6.08
N GLU A 187 16.68 -15.11 -6.84
CA GLU A 187 17.96 -14.68 -6.28
C GLU A 187 17.80 -13.40 -5.47
N LEU A 188 17.08 -12.41 -6.01
CA LEU A 188 16.78 -11.15 -5.32
C LEU A 188 16.01 -11.41 -4.02
N ALA A 189 15.03 -12.30 -4.03
CA ALA A 189 14.22 -12.64 -2.86
C ALA A 189 15.07 -13.16 -1.70
N ARG A 190 16.01 -14.10 -1.95
CA ARG A 190 16.90 -14.65 -0.91
C ARG A 190 17.83 -13.62 -0.29
N GLN A 191 18.19 -12.59 -1.04
CA GLN A 191 19.04 -11.48 -0.59
C GLN A 191 18.24 -10.33 0.04
N ASN A 192 16.90 -10.37 -0.07
CA ASN A 192 16.03 -9.28 0.32
C ASN A 192 15.77 -9.27 1.84
N VAL A 193 15.45 -8.09 2.39
CA VAL A 193 15.09 -7.89 3.79
C VAL A 193 13.90 -8.76 4.25
N LEU A 194 12.95 -9.06 3.35
CA LEU A 194 11.81 -9.93 3.66
C LEU A 194 12.25 -11.32 4.12
N VAL A 195 13.33 -11.88 3.53
CA VAL A 195 13.87 -13.19 3.90
C VAL A 195 14.95 -13.05 4.97
N THR A 196 15.88 -12.13 4.78
CA THR A 196 17.06 -11.99 5.65
C THR A 196 16.73 -11.50 7.06
N LEU A 197 15.78 -10.56 7.22
CA LEU A 197 15.33 -10.12 8.55
C LEU A 197 14.51 -11.19 9.25
N SER A 198 13.62 -11.88 8.54
CA SER A 198 12.85 -12.98 9.11
C SER A 198 13.74 -14.08 9.67
N ARG A 199 14.79 -14.46 8.92
CA ARG A 199 15.79 -15.41 9.40
C ARG A 199 16.54 -14.89 10.63
N ALA A 200 17.02 -13.63 10.59
CA ALA A 200 17.75 -13.04 11.71
C ALA A 200 16.92 -12.96 13.00
N VAL A 201 15.61 -12.65 12.88
CA VAL A 201 14.68 -12.63 14.02
C VAL A 201 14.49 -14.04 14.58
N ARG A 202 14.24 -15.06 13.74
CA ARG A 202 14.14 -16.46 14.19
C ARG A 202 15.40 -16.94 14.90
N GLU A 203 16.58 -16.66 14.35
CA GLU A 203 17.87 -17.02 14.97
C GLU A 203 18.10 -16.33 16.32
N ARG A 204 17.61 -15.08 16.47
CA ARG A 204 17.66 -14.37 17.76
C ARG A 204 16.75 -15.05 18.78
N THR A 205 15.50 -15.28 18.42
CA THR A 205 14.51 -15.92 19.30
C THR A 205 14.92 -17.35 19.69
N ALA A 206 15.53 -18.12 18.78
CA ALA A 206 16.04 -19.44 19.09
C ALA A 206 17.19 -19.40 20.12
N ARG A 207 18.12 -18.43 20.00
CA ARG A 207 19.20 -18.23 20.97
C ARG A 207 18.69 -17.84 22.35
N GLU A 208 17.73 -16.92 22.42
CA GLU A 208 17.11 -16.48 23.68
C GLU A 208 16.43 -17.66 24.41
N ARG A 209 15.74 -18.55 23.69
CA ARG A 209 15.11 -19.75 24.28
C ARG A 209 16.10 -20.83 24.73
N SER A 210 17.30 -20.84 24.15
CA SER A 210 18.31 -21.89 24.40
C SER A 210 19.29 -21.51 25.51
N SER A 211 19.21 -20.30 26.08
CA SER A 211 20.06 -19.85 27.18
C SER A 211 19.40 -20.20 28.52
N PRO A 212 19.88 -21.21 29.28
CA PRO A 212 19.20 -21.72 30.47
C PRO A 212 19.52 -20.97 31.78
N ASP A 213 20.38 -19.95 31.75
CA ASP A 213 21.10 -19.48 32.96
C ASP A 213 20.61 -18.16 33.59
N ASP A 214 19.55 -17.52 33.09
CA ASP A 214 18.92 -16.36 33.76
C ASP A 214 17.48 -16.65 34.16
N ALA A 215 17.29 -17.65 35.03
CA ALA A 215 16.09 -17.77 35.86
C ALA A 215 16.15 -16.77 37.03
N ALA A 216 16.25 -15.48 36.73
CA ALA A 216 15.92 -14.41 37.66
C ALA A 216 14.41 -14.13 37.58
N PRO A 217 13.74 -13.75 38.69
CA PRO A 217 12.29 -13.55 38.69
C PRO A 217 11.90 -12.46 37.69
N ALA A 218 10.84 -12.74 36.93
CA ALA A 218 10.26 -11.93 35.86
C ALA A 218 9.91 -10.49 36.28
N THR A 219 10.93 -9.66 36.39
CA THR A 219 10.84 -8.24 36.71
C THR A 219 11.76 -7.50 35.75
N GLU A 220 11.37 -7.49 34.48
CA GLU A 220 11.47 -6.36 33.55
C GLU A 220 11.00 -6.84 32.18
N ALA A 221 9.97 -6.17 31.64
CA ALA A 221 9.48 -6.41 30.30
C ALA A 221 10.64 -6.27 29.30
N PRO A 222 10.75 -7.15 28.28
CA PRO A 222 11.83 -7.07 27.31
C PRO A 222 11.85 -5.68 26.67
N ALA A 223 13.07 -5.16 26.50
CA ALA A 223 13.35 -3.79 26.06
C ALA A 223 12.44 -3.37 24.90
N THR A 224 11.81 -2.23 25.11
CA THR A 224 10.82 -1.49 24.32
C THR A 224 11.35 -0.97 22.97
N GLY A 225 12.10 -1.80 22.23
CA GLY A 225 12.59 -1.49 20.90
C GLY A 225 11.60 -1.92 19.82
N ALA A 226 11.50 -1.13 18.74
CA ALA A 226 10.81 -1.58 17.54
C ALA A 226 11.50 -2.85 16.99
N PRO A 227 10.73 -3.86 16.54
CA PRO A 227 11.29 -5.13 16.03
C PRO A 227 12.24 -4.94 14.83
N VAL A 228 12.04 -3.86 14.06
CA VAL A 228 12.89 -3.40 12.95
C VAL A 228 12.87 -1.86 12.89
N THR A 229 13.77 -1.26 12.13
CA THR A 229 13.72 0.19 11.84
C THR A 229 12.58 0.52 10.86
N VAL A 230 12.10 1.76 10.86
CA VAL A 230 11.05 2.21 9.93
C VAL A 230 11.42 1.98 8.45
N PRO A 231 12.64 2.31 7.96
CA PRO A 231 13.03 1.99 6.59
C PRO A 231 13.03 0.49 6.27
N GLU A 232 13.39 -0.37 7.23
CA GLU A 232 13.32 -1.82 7.06
C GLU A 232 11.88 -2.32 6.97
N ALA A 233 10.96 -1.75 7.75
CA ALA A 233 9.54 -2.09 7.68
C ALA A 233 8.96 -1.80 6.28
N TYR A 234 9.23 -0.62 5.71
CA TYR A 234 8.81 -0.30 4.32
C TYR A 234 9.49 -1.21 3.29
N ALA A 235 10.76 -1.54 3.50
CA ALA A 235 11.45 -2.44 2.58
C ALA A 235 10.87 -3.88 2.65
N VAL A 236 10.42 -4.34 3.82
CA VAL A 236 9.69 -5.61 3.99
C VAL A 236 8.36 -5.58 3.23
N THR A 237 7.53 -4.56 3.45
CA THR A 237 6.20 -4.46 2.82
C THR A 237 6.31 -4.40 1.30
N HIS A 238 7.10 -3.47 0.78
CA HIS A 238 7.27 -3.28 -0.66
C HIS A 238 7.88 -4.51 -1.34
N SER A 239 8.78 -5.24 -0.67
CA SER A 239 9.35 -6.46 -1.24
C SER A 239 8.30 -7.55 -1.40
N ALA A 240 7.39 -7.71 -0.43
CA ALA A 240 6.26 -8.62 -0.56
C ALA A 240 5.32 -8.19 -1.70
N PHE A 241 5.08 -6.88 -1.87
CA PHE A 241 4.26 -6.36 -2.97
C PHE A 241 4.88 -6.69 -4.33
N TYR A 242 6.18 -6.41 -4.52
CA TYR A 242 6.83 -6.64 -5.81
C TYR A 242 6.99 -8.13 -6.14
N LEU A 243 7.29 -8.98 -5.15
CA LEU A 243 7.42 -10.42 -5.37
C LEU A 243 6.09 -11.11 -5.69
N SER A 244 4.97 -10.57 -5.21
CA SER A 244 3.62 -11.12 -5.44
C SER A 244 2.83 -10.40 -6.54
N ASP A 245 3.43 -9.41 -7.21
CA ASP A 245 2.70 -8.46 -8.08
C ASP A 245 1.44 -7.89 -7.40
N PHE A 246 1.61 -7.39 -6.17
CA PHE A 246 0.57 -6.86 -5.29
C PHE A 246 -0.53 -7.88 -4.98
N GLY A 247 -0.14 -9.11 -4.65
CA GLY A 247 -1.06 -10.21 -4.30
C GLY A 247 -1.70 -10.92 -5.49
N ARG A 248 -1.38 -10.54 -6.74
CA ARG A 248 -1.89 -11.21 -7.95
C ARG A 248 -1.29 -12.62 -8.12
N SER A 249 -0.03 -12.78 -7.72
CA SER A 249 0.75 -14.00 -7.89
C SER A 249 1.28 -14.46 -6.55
N ARG A 250 1.46 -15.77 -6.38
CA ARG A 250 2.22 -16.27 -5.23
C ARG A 250 3.66 -15.78 -5.33
N PRO A 251 4.25 -15.26 -4.24
CA PRO A 251 5.62 -14.80 -4.27
C PRO A 251 6.57 -15.98 -4.51
N VAL A 252 7.69 -15.72 -5.19
CA VAL A 252 8.75 -16.72 -5.46
C VAL A 252 9.60 -17.01 -4.20
N LEU A 253 8.93 -17.46 -3.15
CA LEU A 253 9.50 -17.86 -1.87
C LEU A 253 9.24 -19.35 -1.67
N THR A 254 10.17 -20.03 -1.00
CA THR A 254 9.88 -21.37 -0.46
C THR A 254 8.81 -21.29 0.63
N ALA A 255 8.15 -22.42 0.92
CA ALA A 255 7.15 -22.47 2.00
C ALA A 255 7.74 -22.05 3.35
N GLU A 256 8.99 -22.42 3.63
CA GLU A 256 9.70 -22.05 4.85
C GLU A 256 9.96 -20.54 4.93
N GLU A 257 10.43 -19.93 3.83
CA GLU A 257 10.67 -18.49 3.74
C GLU A 257 9.36 -17.71 3.86
N SER A 258 8.29 -18.18 3.23
CA SER A 258 6.95 -17.56 3.34
C SER A 258 6.42 -17.62 4.77
N ALA A 259 6.60 -18.74 5.47
CA ALA A 259 6.24 -18.86 6.88
C ALA A 259 7.11 -17.93 7.77
N ALA A 260 8.40 -17.78 7.45
CA ALA A 260 9.30 -16.87 8.16
C ALA A 260 8.90 -15.41 8.00
N ALA A 261 8.52 -15.02 6.78
CA ALA A 261 7.99 -13.70 6.49
C ALA A 261 6.70 -13.44 7.28
N ALA A 262 5.77 -14.41 7.30
CA ALA A 262 4.53 -14.32 8.06
C ALA A 262 4.76 -14.14 9.57
N GLU A 263 5.69 -14.90 10.15
CA GLU A 263 6.07 -14.80 11.57
C GLU A 263 6.71 -13.46 11.92
N LEU A 264 7.45 -12.83 10.99
CA LEU A 264 7.98 -11.48 11.18
C LEU A 264 6.86 -10.43 11.12
N VAL A 265 5.94 -10.55 10.16
CA VAL A 265 4.90 -9.54 9.91
C VAL A 265 3.96 -9.35 11.09
N SER A 266 3.61 -10.41 11.84
CA SER A 266 2.69 -10.30 12.99
C SER A 266 3.18 -9.33 14.08
N PRO A 267 4.40 -9.47 14.66
CA PRO A 267 4.90 -8.52 15.65
C PRO A 267 5.18 -7.13 15.07
N LEU A 268 5.51 -7.00 13.77
CA LEU A 268 5.59 -5.68 13.12
C LEU A 268 4.22 -4.98 13.13
N LEU A 269 3.16 -5.72 12.78
CA LEU A 269 1.80 -5.20 12.71
C LEU A 269 1.30 -4.80 14.11
N GLU A 270 1.53 -5.63 15.13
CA GLU A 270 1.22 -5.30 16.52
C GLU A 270 1.95 -4.05 17.01
N HIS A 271 3.22 -3.88 16.62
CA HIS A 271 3.97 -2.67 16.93
C HIS A 271 3.34 -1.44 16.25
N CYS A 272 2.99 -1.53 14.96
CA CYS A 272 2.35 -0.43 14.24
C CYS A 272 1.00 -0.04 14.87
N VAL A 273 0.19 -1.02 15.27
CA VAL A 273 -1.10 -0.78 15.94
C VAL A 273 -0.90 -0.08 17.30
N ARG A 274 0.08 -0.51 18.09
CA ARG A 274 0.36 0.08 19.40
C ARG A 274 0.81 1.54 19.32
N HIS A 275 1.45 1.92 18.21
CA HIS A 275 2.01 3.25 18.00
C HIS A 275 1.22 4.10 17.00
N ASP A 276 0.04 3.64 16.57
CA ASP A 276 -0.80 4.32 15.58
C ASP A 276 -0.03 4.69 14.30
N TRP A 277 0.78 3.76 13.78
CA TRP A 277 1.47 3.86 12.48
C TRP A 277 0.58 3.31 11.38
N TRP A 278 -0.36 4.13 10.95
CA TRP A 278 -1.47 3.74 10.08
C TRP A 278 -1.01 3.32 8.67
N ASP A 279 -0.04 4.00 8.07
CA ASP A 279 0.44 3.62 6.73
C ASP A 279 1.09 2.24 6.72
N LEU A 280 2.03 2.00 7.64
CA LEU A 280 2.67 0.71 7.80
C LEU A 280 1.67 -0.38 8.24
N ALA A 281 0.67 -0.05 9.07
CA ALA A 281 -0.37 -1.01 9.42
C ALA A 281 -1.16 -1.46 8.18
N ALA A 282 -1.56 -0.53 7.30
CA ALA A 282 -2.25 -0.86 6.05
C ALA A 282 -1.34 -1.65 5.09
N GLU A 283 -0.07 -1.28 4.96
CA GLU A 283 0.89 -2.01 4.13
C GLU A 283 1.18 -3.44 4.64
N LEU A 284 1.24 -3.63 5.96
CA LEU A 284 1.46 -4.94 6.58
C LEU A 284 0.22 -5.84 6.46
N LEU A 285 -0.99 -5.29 6.50
CA LEU A 285 -2.21 -6.03 6.15
C LEU A 285 -2.19 -6.51 4.69
N MET A 286 -1.78 -5.65 3.74
CA MET A 286 -1.55 -6.06 2.35
C MET A 286 -0.45 -7.12 2.25
N THR A 287 0.60 -7.00 3.06
CA THR A 287 1.73 -7.96 3.09
C THR A 287 1.24 -9.35 3.50
N GLN A 288 0.34 -9.45 4.49
CA GLN A 288 -0.28 -10.71 4.86
C GLN A 288 -1.02 -11.35 3.67
N VAL A 289 -1.79 -10.57 2.90
CA VAL A 289 -2.45 -11.05 1.65
C VAL A 289 -1.40 -11.52 0.63
N CYS A 290 -0.34 -10.75 0.42
CA CYS A 290 0.74 -11.09 -0.52
C CYS A 290 1.48 -12.39 -0.14
N LEU A 291 1.47 -12.75 1.15
CA LEU A 291 2.02 -14.00 1.68
C LEU A 291 0.99 -15.15 1.71
N GLY A 292 -0.23 -14.93 1.22
CA GLY A 292 -1.30 -15.93 1.16
C GLY A 292 -2.04 -16.15 2.48
N LEU A 293 -2.02 -15.17 3.37
CA LEU A 293 -2.76 -15.21 4.65
C LEU A 293 -4.09 -14.45 4.53
N ASP A 294 -5.08 -14.84 5.35
CA ASP A 294 -6.29 -14.03 5.61
C ASP A 294 -6.04 -13.13 6.82
N PRO A 295 -5.90 -11.79 6.64
CA PRO A 295 -5.61 -10.89 7.76
C PRO A 295 -6.66 -10.93 8.86
N LEU A 296 -7.95 -11.09 8.52
CA LEU A 296 -9.05 -11.08 9.49
C LEU A 296 -9.14 -12.39 10.28
N SER A 297 -8.42 -13.44 9.88
CA SER A 297 -8.29 -14.67 10.67
C SER A 297 -7.29 -14.53 11.82
N THR A 298 -6.50 -13.45 11.86
CA THR A 298 -5.45 -13.22 12.87
C THR A 298 -5.84 -12.12 13.87
N PRO A 299 -5.50 -12.25 15.16
CA PRO A 299 -5.74 -11.19 16.14
C PRO A 299 -5.05 -9.87 15.78
N ALA A 300 -3.80 -9.93 15.30
CA ALA A 300 -3.04 -8.75 14.88
C ALA A 300 -3.69 -8.03 13.68
N GLY A 301 -4.18 -8.79 12.69
CA GLY A 301 -4.88 -8.24 11.54
C GLY A 301 -6.21 -7.58 11.90
N LEU A 302 -7.02 -8.21 12.75
CA LEU A 302 -8.25 -7.59 13.27
C LEU A 302 -7.95 -6.29 14.03
N ALA A 303 -6.95 -6.30 14.92
CA ALA A 303 -6.56 -5.11 15.66
C ALA A 303 -6.06 -3.97 14.75
N ALA A 304 -5.40 -4.31 13.64
CA ALA A 304 -4.97 -3.33 12.65
C ALA A 304 -6.13 -2.74 11.84
N VAL A 305 -7.10 -3.55 11.43
CA VAL A 305 -8.32 -3.05 10.79
C VAL A 305 -9.09 -2.13 11.74
N ASP A 306 -9.23 -2.50 13.02
CA ASP A 306 -9.85 -1.64 14.02
C ASP A 306 -9.08 -0.34 14.26
N CYS A 307 -7.74 -0.40 14.26
CA CYS A 307 -6.87 0.78 14.36
C CYS A 307 -7.11 1.76 13.20
N LEU A 308 -7.10 1.26 11.97
CA LEU A 308 -7.37 2.07 10.78
C LEU A 308 -8.80 2.62 10.77
N ALA A 309 -9.79 1.81 11.16
CA ALA A 309 -11.18 2.25 11.23
C ALA A 309 -11.39 3.37 12.26
N ARG A 310 -10.66 3.37 13.38
CA ARG A 310 -10.66 4.49 14.34
C ARG A 310 -9.94 5.72 13.82
N ALA A 311 -8.88 5.53 13.03
CA ALA A 311 -8.13 6.63 12.42
C ALA A 311 -8.88 7.32 11.27
N GLN A 312 -9.76 6.58 10.58
CA GLN A 312 -10.55 7.11 9.48
C GLN A 312 -11.48 8.22 9.94
N ARG A 313 -11.36 9.36 9.27
CA ARG A 313 -12.18 10.55 9.53
C ARG A 313 -13.56 10.43 8.87
N PRO A 314 -14.52 11.29 9.27
CA PRO A 314 -15.85 11.31 8.66
C PRO A 314 -15.87 11.58 7.16
N ASP A 315 -14.87 12.29 6.63
CA ASP A 315 -14.68 12.52 5.18
C ASP A 315 -14.06 11.32 4.45
N GLY A 316 -13.66 10.28 5.19
CA GLY A 316 -13.10 9.03 4.67
C GLY A 316 -11.57 8.97 4.62
N ALA A 317 -10.86 10.06 4.91
CA ALA A 317 -9.40 10.08 4.89
C ALA A 317 -8.76 9.41 6.10
N ILE A 318 -7.55 8.88 5.89
CA ILE A 318 -6.60 8.62 6.97
C ILE A 318 -5.67 9.84 7.08
N PRO A 319 -5.63 10.56 8.22
CA PRO A 319 -5.10 11.93 8.26
C PRO A 319 -3.58 12.07 8.16
N GLY A 320 -2.83 10.97 7.98
CA GLY A 320 -1.37 11.01 7.90
C GLY A 320 -0.78 9.61 7.92
N ARG A 321 0.55 9.51 8.03
CA ARG A 321 1.25 8.23 8.22
C ARG A 321 1.00 7.64 9.59
N SER A 322 0.85 8.52 10.59
CA SER A 322 0.65 8.14 11.98
C SER A 322 -0.14 9.20 12.75
N ALA A 323 -0.59 8.88 13.95
CA ALA A 323 -1.19 9.85 14.86
C ALA A 323 -0.28 11.07 15.10
N ALA A 324 1.04 10.87 15.22
CA ALA A 324 2.01 11.95 15.42
C ALA A 324 2.18 12.86 14.20
N THR A 325 1.84 12.40 13.00
CA THR A 325 1.97 13.15 11.75
C THR A 325 0.62 13.56 11.16
N ALA A 326 -0.47 13.32 11.90
CA ALA A 326 -1.83 13.61 11.46
C ALA A 326 -1.98 15.10 11.10
N GLY A 327 -2.48 15.35 9.89
CA GLY A 327 -2.92 16.68 9.49
C GLY A 327 -4.20 17.06 10.22
N THR A 328 -4.21 18.25 10.82
CA THR A 328 -5.45 18.90 11.22
C THR A 328 -6.02 19.66 10.03
N GLU A 329 -7.26 19.38 9.68
CA GLU A 329 -8.03 20.29 8.85
C GLU A 329 -8.35 21.52 9.71
N ALA A 330 -7.97 22.73 9.27
CA ALA A 330 -8.44 23.93 9.95
C ALA A 330 -9.97 23.98 9.77
N PRO A 331 -10.77 24.11 10.85
CA PRO A 331 -12.21 24.25 10.69
C PRO A 331 -12.47 25.46 9.79
N ALA A 332 -13.31 25.28 8.77
CA ALA A 332 -13.74 26.37 7.91
C ALA A 332 -14.31 27.49 8.77
N ALA A 333 -13.55 28.58 8.93
CA ALA A 333 -14.02 29.73 9.67
C ALA A 333 -15.28 30.27 8.98
N PRO A 334 -16.34 30.64 9.72
CA PRO A 334 -17.51 31.27 9.13
C PRO A 334 -17.08 32.55 8.42
N ALA A 335 -17.52 32.69 7.16
CA ALA A 335 -17.18 33.82 6.31
C ALA A 335 -17.59 35.14 6.98
N VAL A 336 -16.60 35.91 7.44
CA VAL A 336 -16.80 37.29 7.88
C VAL A 336 -16.85 38.16 6.62
N PRO A 337 -17.87 39.01 6.44
CA PRO A 337 -17.97 39.87 5.26
C PRO A 337 -16.84 40.89 5.26
N ALA A 338 -16.18 41.03 4.12
CA ALA A 338 -15.10 41.99 3.91
C ALA A 338 -15.59 43.44 4.09
N ALA A 339 -14.93 44.20 4.96
CA ALA A 339 -15.12 45.64 5.10
C ALA A 339 -14.42 46.42 3.94
N PRO A 340 -14.90 47.62 3.59
CA PRO A 340 -14.67 48.23 2.29
C PRO A 340 -13.28 48.88 2.15
N ALA A 341 -12.78 48.88 0.92
CA ALA A 341 -11.52 49.48 0.50
C ALA A 341 -11.54 51.02 0.56
N VAL A 342 -10.39 51.61 0.89
CA VAL A 342 -10.10 53.06 0.81
C VAL A 342 -8.96 53.27 -0.22
N PRO A 343 -8.99 54.34 -1.04
CA PRO A 343 -8.30 54.37 -2.34
C PRO A 343 -6.84 54.86 -2.28
N ALA A 344 -6.12 54.53 -3.35
CA ALA A 344 -4.69 54.73 -3.57
C ALA A 344 -4.26 56.16 -3.95
N ALA A 345 -2.95 56.41 -3.88
CA ALA A 345 -2.22 57.50 -4.56
C ALA A 345 -0.82 57.02 -5.05
N PRO A 346 -0.16 57.67 -6.04
CA PRO A 346 0.45 56.94 -7.17
C PRO A 346 2.01 56.98 -7.32
N ALA A 347 2.55 55.91 -7.94
CA ALA A 347 3.72 55.72 -8.85
C ALA A 347 5.14 56.24 -8.45
N PRO A 348 6.30 55.77 -9.04
CA PRO A 348 6.47 54.99 -10.29
C PRO A 348 7.49 53.82 -10.31
N SER A 349 7.27 52.94 -11.30
CA SER A 349 8.20 52.17 -12.16
C SER A 349 9.45 51.43 -11.64
N ALA A 350 9.45 50.13 -11.98
CA ALA A 350 10.54 49.31 -12.56
C ALA A 350 11.34 48.35 -11.64
N THR A 351 10.85 47.11 -11.53
CA THR A 351 11.61 45.85 -11.69
C THR A 351 10.61 44.67 -11.70
N PRO A 352 10.78 43.61 -12.51
CA PRO A 352 9.92 42.43 -12.41
C PRO A 352 10.30 41.69 -11.12
N ALA A 353 9.53 41.92 -10.07
CA ALA A 353 9.67 41.21 -8.81
C ALA A 353 9.29 39.74 -9.04
N THR A 354 10.23 38.85 -8.77
CA THR A 354 9.96 37.44 -8.48
C THR A 354 8.90 37.41 -7.37
N MET A 355 7.69 37.01 -7.73
CA MET A 355 6.61 36.78 -6.77
C MET A 355 7.13 35.84 -5.67
N PRO A 356 7.00 36.20 -4.39
CA PRO A 356 7.24 35.23 -3.33
C PRO A 356 6.25 34.08 -3.47
N PRO A 357 6.65 32.83 -3.18
CA PRO A 357 5.72 31.72 -3.18
C PRO A 357 4.58 32.02 -2.20
N THR A 358 3.37 32.16 -2.72
CA THR A 358 2.15 32.25 -1.93
C THR A 358 2.10 31.06 -0.99
N ALA A 359 2.10 31.31 0.32
CA ALA A 359 1.99 30.26 1.32
C ALA A 359 0.75 29.40 1.02
N ALA A 360 0.96 28.08 0.92
CA ALA A 360 -0.12 27.12 0.72
C ALA A 360 -1.17 27.31 1.83
N GLY A 361 -2.46 27.27 1.46
CA GLY A 361 -3.53 27.40 2.45
C GLY A 361 -3.52 26.18 3.39
N PRO A 362 -4.10 26.30 4.61
CA PRO A 362 -4.14 25.20 5.57
C PRO A 362 -4.85 23.94 5.04
N ALA A 363 -5.76 24.07 4.07
CA ALA A 363 -6.41 22.95 3.39
C ALA A 363 -5.48 22.19 2.41
N ASP A 364 -4.53 22.88 1.77
CA ASP A 364 -3.64 22.27 0.78
C ASP A 364 -2.60 21.35 1.45
N GLY A 365 -2.15 21.72 2.66
CA GLY A 365 -1.25 20.89 3.45
C GLY A 365 -1.90 19.64 4.04
N TYR A 366 -3.24 19.57 4.08
CA TYR A 366 -3.95 18.38 4.55
C TYR A 366 -3.92 17.26 3.52
N PHE A 367 -4.25 17.55 2.24
CA PHE A 367 -4.20 16.57 1.16
C PHE A 367 -2.81 15.91 1.08
N GLU A 368 -1.75 16.72 1.08
CA GLU A 368 -0.36 16.24 0.99
C GLU A 368 0.03 15.24 2.09
N LYS A 369 -0.56 15.39 3.28
CA LYS A 369 -0.34 14.48 4.42
C LYS A 369 -1.20 13.22 4.33
N ALA A 370 -2.44 13.36 3.86
CA ALA A 370 -3.46 12.31 3.94
C ALA A 370 -3.51 11.38 2.71
N TYR A 371 -3.18 11.87 1.50
CA TYR A 371 -3.48 11.13 0.27
C TYR A 371 -2.82 9.76 0.24
N HIS A 372 -1.54 9.68 0.59
CA HIS A 372 -0.76 8.46 0.49
C HIS A 372 -1.36 7.35 1.35
N THR A 373 -1.53 7.60 2.66
CA THR A 373 -2.09 6.61 3.59
C THR A 373 -3.53 6.28 3.24
N THR A 374 -4.30 7.23 2.72
CA THR A 374 -5.68 6.99 2.28
C THR A 374 -5.73 6.08 1.05
N LEU A 375 -4.87 6.28 0.04
CA LEU A 375 -4.78 5.41 -1.14
C LEU A 375 -4.29 4.00 -0.77
N VAL A 376 -3.29 3.89 0.09
CA VAL A 376 -2.79 2.60 0.58
C VAL A 376 -3.89 1.85 1.35
N THR A 377 -4.65 2.55 2.20
CA THR A 377 -5.78 1.96 2.93
C THR A 377 -6.91 1.52 2.00
N ALA A 378 -7.20 2.31 0.95
CA ALA A 378 -8.15 1.92 -0.09
C ALA A 378 -7.71 0.63 -0.78
N LEU A 379 -6.46 0.59 -1.28
CA LEU A 379 -5.90 -0.60 -1.93
C LEU A 379 -5.90 -1.82 -1.01
N MET A 380 -5.48 -1.64 0.25
CA MET A 380 -5.51 -2.69 1.27
C MET A 380 -6.92 -3.26 1.42
N SER A 381 -7.93 -2.40 1.60
CA SER A 381 -9.30 -2.86 1.82
C SER A 381 -9.86 -3.67 0.64
N LEU A 382 -9.53 -3.25 -0.60
CA LEU A 382 -9.91 -3.96 -1.81
C LEU A 382 -9.23 -5.33 -1.93
N LEU A 383 -7.92 -5.38 -1.65
CA LEU A 383 -7.15 -6.63 -1.71
C LEU A 383 -7.61 -7.65 -0.66
N VAL A 384 -7.80 -7.21 0.58
CA VAL A 384 -8.26 -8.10 1.67
C VAL A 384 -9.67 -8.62 1.37
N SER A 385 -10.56 -7.78 0.86
CA SER A 385 -11.92 -8.20 0.50
C SER A 385 -11.91 -9.20 -0.67
N SER A 386 -11.13 -8.92 -1.72
CA SER A 386 -11.03 -9.80 -2.89
C SER A 386 -10.41 -11.17 -2.56
N ALA A 387 -9.38 -11.19 -1.71
CA ALA A 387 -8.71 -12.44 -1.31
C ALA A 387 -9.63 -13.37 -0.49
N ARG A 388 -10.63 -12.83 0.20
CA ARG A 388 -11.63 -13.60 0.97
C ARG A 388 -12.78 -14.12 0.11
N ALA A 389 -13.01 -13.52 -1.05
CA ALA A 389 -14.06 -13.93 -1.98
C ALA A 389 -13.60 -15.04 -2.96
N SER A 390 -12.29 -15.24 -3.09
CA SER A 390 -11.66 -16.28 -3.92
C SER A 390 -11.49 -17.58 -3.15
#